data_AF-A0A7I4AED4-F1
#
_entry.id   AF-A0A7I4AED4-F1
#
_cell.length_a   1.000
_cell.length_b   1.000
_cell.length_c   1.000
_cell.angle_alpha   90.00
_cell.angle_beta   90.00
_cell.angle_gamma   90.00
#
_symmetry.space_group_name_H-M   'P 1'
#
loop_
_entity.id
_entity.type
_entity.pdbx_description
1 polymer ?
#
loop_
_entity_poly.entity_id
_entity_poly.type
_entity_poly.pdbx_seq_one_letter_code
_entity_poly.pdbx_strand_id
1 'polypeptide(L)'
;MYEAERYESLRHCKWVDEVIPDAPWVITQEFLDKHRIDYVAHDALPYADATGSGKDVYEFVKKAGRFRETNRTDGVSTSDLIMRIIKDYNEYVMRNLARGYTRKELGVSYVKEKQLRVNMGISKLKQKVKEQQDRVGRKLDIVARRAGLQQCAWVENADRWVSGFLEKFEESCHFMEKAIKTQLQKGLLRPQLKRQRPNKLLANRESSVLITKKPASAMT
;
A
#
# COMPACT_ATOMS: atom_id res chain seq x y z
N MET A 1 14.02 4.10 2.07
CA MET A 1 15.19 4.86 1.64
C MET A 1 15.21 6.17 2.41
N TYR A 2 16.13 6.31 3.34
CA TYR A 2 16.35 7.52 4.12
C TYR A 2 17.09 8.57 3.29
N GLU A 3 17.16 9.81 3.78
CA GLU A 3 17.75 10.93 3.05
C GLU A 3 19.21 10.71 2.65
N ALA A 4 20.04 10.20 3.58
CA ALA A 4 21.45 9.89 3.33
C ALA A 4 21.62 8.89 2.17
N GLU A 5 20.80 7.84 2.15
CA GLU A 5 20.82 6.85 1.06
C GLU A 5 20.47 7.51 -0.29
N ARG A 6 19.53 8.48 -0.29
CA ARG A 6 19.15 9.21 -1.52
C ARG A 6 20.27 10.10 -2.02
N TYR A 7 20.98 10.77 -1.12
CA TYR A 7 22.13 11.60 -1.48
C TYR A 7 23.24 10.77 -2.13
N GLU A 8 23.62 9.63 -1.52
CA GLU A 8 24.63 8.75 -2.12
C GLU A 8 24.17 8.17 -3.46
N SER A 9 22.89 7.85 -3.59
CA SER A 9 22.36 7.33 -4.87
C SER A 9 22.47 8.35 -6.00
N LEU A 10 22.25 9.64 -5.71
CA LEU A 10 22.42 10.71 -6.69
C LEU A 10 23.89 10.92 -7.08
N ARG A 11 24.82 10.81 -6.12
CA ARG A 11 26.27 10.95 -6.39
C ARG A 11 26.83 9.87 -7.32
N HIS A 12 26.17 8.72 -7.40
CA HIS A 12 26.53 7.63 -8.32
C HIS A 12 25.82 7.73 -9.68
N CYS A 13 25.03 8.77 -9.92
CA CYS A 13 24.43 9.02 -11.23
C CYS A 13 25.48 9.60 -12.19
N LYS A 14 25.61 9.00 -13.37
CA LYS A 14 26.58 9.40 -14.42
C LYS A 14 26.51 10.89 -14.79
N TRP A 15 25.33 11.50 -14.68
CA TRP A 15 25.04 12.85 -15.17
C TRP A 15 25.03 13.92 -14.07
N VAL A 16 25.40 13.55 -12.84
CA VAL A 16 25.38 14.45 -11.67
C VAL A 16 26.79 14.87 -11.32
N ASP A 17 27.05 16.18 -11.31
CA ASP A 17 28.34 16.77 -10.91
C ASP A 17 28.37 17.14 -9.42
N GLU A 18 27.28 17.73 -8.91
CA GLU A 18 27.14 18.18 -7.51
C GLU A 18 25.78 17.77 -6.94
N VAL A 19 25.75 17.39 -5.66
CA VAL A 19 24.51 17.11 -4.91
C VAL A 19 24.39 18.09 -3.76
N ILE A 20 23.32 18.90 -3.75
CA ILE A 20 22.98 19.82 -2.67
C ILE A 20 22.01 19.11 -1.70
N PRO A 21 22.42 18.77 -0.46
CA PRO A 21 21.53 18.20 0.55
C PRO A 21 20.49 19.23 1.02
N ASP A 22 19.42 18.75 1.64
CA ASP A 22 18.38 19.60 2.25
C ASP A 22 17.81 20.68 1.33
N ALA A 23 17.63 20.34 0.04
CA ALA A 23 17.04 21.24 -0.94
C ALA A 23 15.63 21.69 -0.51
N PRO A 24 15.29 22.98 -0.68
CA PRO A 24 14.01 23.51 -0.24
C PRO A 24 12.86 22.95 -1.09
N TRP A 25 11.68 22.84 -0.49
CA TRP A 25 10.46 22.41 -1.18
C TRP A 25 10.01 23.41 -2.26
N VAL A 26 10.11 24.71 -1.95
CA VAL A 26 9.85 25.80 -2.89
C VAL A 26 11.16 26.52 -3.16
N ILE A 27 11.53 26.64 -4.43
CA ILE A 27 12.76 27.32 -4.84
C ILE A 27 12.60 28.83 -4.68
N THR A 28 13.53 29.47 -3.98
CA THR A 28 13.56 30.92 -3.81
C THR A 28 14.71 31.55 -4.60
N GLN A 29 14.65 32.86 -4.81
CA GLN A 29 15.71 33.59 -5.52
C GLN A 29 17.04 33.49 -4.76
N GLU A 30 17.02 33.55 -3.43
CA GLU A 30 18.21 33.42 -2.58
C GLU A 30 18.90 32.07 -2.77
N PHE A 31 18.11 30.99 -2.96
CA PHE A 31 18.66 29.66 -3.25
C PHE A 31 19.32 29.61 -4.63
N LEU A 32 18.69 30.20 -5.65
CA LEU A 32 19.26 30.27 -7.00
C LEU A 32 20.57 31.05 -7.01
N ASP A 33 20.63 32.18 -6.31
CA ASP A 33 21.82 33.04 -6.27
C ASP A 33 22.96 32.40 -5.48
N LYS A 34 22.64 31.80 -4.31
CA LYS A 34 23.62 31.11 -3.47
C LYS A 34 24.36 30.00 -4.22
N HIS A 35 23.62 29.23 -5.03
CA HIS A 35 24.16 28.09 -5.78
C HIS A 35 24.51 28.43 -7.23
N ARG A 36 24.34 29.70 -7.66
CA ARG A 36 24.60 30.16 -9.03
C ARG A 36 23.88 29.30 -10.09
N ILE A 37 22.61 28.99 -9.86
CA ILE A 37 21.82 28.09 -10.70
C ILE A 37 21.23 28.87 -11.87
N ASP A 38 21.65 28.61 -13.11
CA ASP A 38 21.10 29.31 -14.29
C ASP A 38 19.69 28.85 -14.67
N TYR A 39 19.46 27.53 -14.66
CA TYR A 39 18.23 26.90 -15.08
C TYR A 39 17.77 25.83 -14.08
N VAL A 40 16.45 25.63 -13.99
CA VAL A 40 15.82 24.56 -13.20
C VAL A 40 15.16 23.57 -14.16
N ALA A 41 15.53 22.29 -14.05
CA ALA A 41 14.98 21.24 -14.90
C ALA A 41 14.04 20.30 -14.12
N HIS A 42 12.80 20.14 -14.62
CA HIS A 42 11.82 19.19 -14.09
C HIS A 42 10.75 18.90 -15.16
N ASP A 43 9.91 17.89 -14.94
CA ASP A 43 8.74 17.66 -15.81
C ASP A 43 7.76 18.84 -15.78
N ALA A 44 7.01 19.00 -16.89
CA ALA A 44 6.16 20.16 -17.14
C ALA A 44 4.90 20.22 -16.26
N LEU A 45 4.52 19.11 -15.62
CA LEU A 45 3.26 19.05 -14.88
C LEU A 45 3.31 19.99 -13.66
N PRO A 46 2.24 20.77 -13.40
CA PRO A 46 2.17 21.61 -12.22
C PRO A 46 2.33 20.79 -10.95
N TYR A 47 3.23 21.23 -10.07
CA TYR A 47 3.47 20.54 -8.80
C TYR A 47 2.88 21.38 -7.66
N ALA A 48 1.76 20.91 -7.12
CA ALA A 48 1.00 21.65 -6.12
C ALA A 48 1.80 21.85 -4.82
N ASP A 49 1.67 23.03 -4.23
CA ASP A 49 2.27 23.30 -2.93
C ASP A 49 1.54 22.53 -1.81
N ALA A 50 2.29 22.06 -0.83
CA ALA A 50 1.78 21.33 0.33
C ALA A 50 0.82 22.19 1.19
N THR A 51 0.91 23.52 1.08
CA THR A 51 0.06 24.48 1.81
C THR A 51 -1.27 24.76 1.11
N GLY A 52 -1.45 24.34 -0.15
CA GLY A 52 -2.67 24.55 -0.93
C GLY A 52 -2.87 25.98 -1.48
N SER A 53 -1.97 26.94 -1.20
CA SER A 53 -2.07 28.31 -1.71
C SER A 53 -1.44 28.49 -3.10
N GLY A 54 -0.44 27.67 -3.45
CA GLY A 54 0.26 27.71 -4.73
C GLY A 54 -0.19 26.58 -5.67
N LYS A 55 -0.54 26.92 -6.92
CA LYS A 55 -0.90 25.94 -7.96
C LYS A 55 0.31 25.16 -8.48
N ASP A 56 1.48 25.78 -8.50
CA ASP A 56 2.73 25.19 -9.00
C ASP A 56 3.94 25.79 -8.27
N VAL A 57 4.73 24.98 -7.57
CA VAL A 57 5.95 25.42 -6.88
C VAL A 57 7.03 25.94 -7.84
N TYR A 58 6.95 25.60 -9.12
CA TYR A 58 7.87 26.08 -10.16
C TYR A 58 7.37 27.33 -10.89
N GLU A 59 6.21 27.89 -10.52
CA GLU A 59 5.62 29.03 -11.22
C GLU A 59 6.58 30.24 -11.31
N PHE A 60 7.32 30.51 -10.23
CA PHE A 60 8.32 31.58 -10.16
C PHE A 60 9.41 31.42 -11.23
N VAL A 61 10.02 30.23 -11.32
CA VAL A 61 11.11 29.96 -12.27
C VAL A 61 10.63 29.84 -13.71
N LYS A 62 9.38 29.38 -13.92
CA LYS A 62 8.71 29.37 -15.23
C LYS A 62 8.49 30.79 -15.75
N LYS A 63 7.96 31.69 -14.92
CA LYS A 63 7.75 33.11 -15.28
C LYS A 63 9.05 33.84 -15.59
N ALA A 64 10.13 33.50 -14.90
CA ALA A 64 11.46 34.05 -15.16
C ALA A 64 12.13 33.51 -16.44
N GLY A 65 11.52 32.55 -17.15
CA GLY A 65 12.12 31.92 -18.34
C GLY A 65 13.32 31.01 -18.04
N ARG A 66 13.49 30.61 -16.77
CA ARG A 66 14.62 29.79 -16.29
C ARG A 66 14.27 28.30 -16.13
N PHE A 67 13.04 27.92 -16.46
CA PHE A 67 12.59 26.52 -16.38
C PHE A 67 12.90 25.75 -17.67
N ARG A 68 13.39 24.51 -17.54
CA ARG A 68 13.66 23.59 -18.65
C ARG A 68 12.86 22.31 -18.45
N GLU A 69 11.93 22.06 -19.37
CA GLU A 69 11.05 20.90 -19.29
C GLU A 69 11.81 19.61 -19.66
N THR A 70 11.62 18.58 -18.85
CA THR A 70 12.11 17.23 -19.11
C THR A 70 10.96 16.26 -19.33
N ASN A 71 11.17 15.22 -20.14
CA ASN A 71 10.18 14.18 -20.35
C ASN A 71 10.32 13.06 -19.31
N ARG A 72 9.20 12.54 -18.82
CA ARG A 72 9.18 11.34 -17.98
C ARG A 72 9.53 10.11 -18.83
N THR A 73 10.16 9.13 -18.20
CA THR A 73 10.40 7.82 -18.81
C THR A 73 9.20 6.91 -18.55
N ASP A 74 8.57 6.42 -19.61
CA ASP A 74 7.42 5.53 -19.49
C ASP A 74 7.81 4.15 -18.96
N GLY A 75 6.89 3.54 -18.19
CA GLY A 75 7.06 2.16 -17.69
C GLY A 75 8.00 2.01 -16.49
N VAL A 76 8.47 3.11 -15.90
CA VAL A 76 9.27 3.10 -14.66
C VAL A 76 8.84 4.20 -13.70
N SER A 77 8.55 3.84 -12.45
CA SER A 77 8.37 4.78 -11.34
C SER A 77 8.60 4.08 -10.01
N THR A 78 8.88 4.84 -8.95
CA THR A 78 9.00 4.30 -7.60
C THR A 78 7.74 3.56 -7.16
N SER A 79 6.56 4.12 -7.47
CA SER A 79 5.28 3.49 -7.18
C SER A 79 5.11 2.16 -7.92
N ASP A 80 5.47 2.11 -9.20
CA ASP A 80 5.40 0.88 -9.99
C ASP A 80 6.36 -0.19 -9.46
N LEU A 81 7.60 0.17 -9.11
CA LEU A 81 8.55 -0.74 -8.45
C LEU A 81 7.99 -1.30 -7.14
N ILE A 82 7.40 -0.45 -6.30
CA ILE A 82 6.76 -0.86 -5.05
C ILE A 82 5.58 -1.81 -5.32
N MET A 83 4.73 -1.48 -6.29
CA MET A 83 3.56 -2.29 -6.65
C MET A 83 3.97 -3.68 -7.16
N ARG A 84 5.04 -3.78 -7.96
CA ARG A 84 5.59 -5.07 -8.42
C ARG A 84 6.01 -5.94 -7.23
N ILE A 85 6.70 -5.37 -6.25
CA ILE A 85 7.11 -6.10 -5.03
C ILE A 85 5.89 -6.55 -4.20
N ILE A 86 4.91 -5.67 -4.01
CA ILE A 86 3.72 -5.95 -3.20
C ILE A 86 2.84 -7.02 -3.85
N LYS A 87 2.69 -6.98 -5.18
CA LYS A 87 1.87 -7.94 -5.92
C LYS A 87 2.30 -9.39 -5.64
N ASP A 88 3.60 -9.63 -5.63
CA ASP A 88 4.16 -10.97 -5.48
C ASP A 88 4.42 -11.36 -4.01
N TYR A 89 4.14 -10.45 -3.06
CA TYR A 89 4.40 -10.67 -1.63
C TYR A 89 3.67 -11.88 -1.06
N ASN A 90 2.40 -12.08 -1.39
CA ASN A 90 1.62 -13.23 -0.90
C ASN A 90 2.20 -14.56 -1.38
N GLU A 91 2.67 -14.61 -2.64
CA GLU A 91 3.31 -15.80 -3.20
C GLU A 91 4.67 -16.07 -2.55
N TYR A 92 5.47 -15.02 -2.34
CA TYR A 92 6.72 -15.11 -1.60
C TYR A 92 6.50 -15.71 -0.21
N VAL A 93 5.50 -15.22 0.54
CA VAL A 93 5.17 -15.75 1.86
C VAL A 93 4.79 -17.22 1.79
N MET A 94 3.90 -17.61 0.88
CA MET A 94 3.45 -19.00 0.78
C MET A 94 4.57 -19.95 0.35
N ARG A 95 5.44 -19.52 -0.56
CA ARG A 95 6.58 -20.31 -1.01
C ARG A 95 7.56 -20.58 0.14
N ASN A 96 7.83 -19.58 0.98
CA ASN A 96 8.72 -19.75 2.12
C ASN A 96 8.09 -20.55 3.26
N LEU A 97 6.79 -20.36 3.53
CA LEU A 97 6.06 -21.23 4.48
C LEU A 97 6.08 -22.70 4.04
N ALA A 98 5.93 -22.97 2.74
CA ALA A 98 6.03 -24.33 2.20
C ALA A 98 7.44 -24.92 2.31
N ARG A 99 8.49 -24.08 2.30
CA ARG A 99 9.89 -24.49 2.52
C ARG A 99 10.24 -24.72 3.99
N GLY A 100 9.34 -24.41 4.92
CA GLY A 100 9.53 -24.64 6.35
C GLY A 100 9.94 -23.42 7.17
N TYR A 101 10.01 -22.22 6.57
CA TYR A 101 10.23 -20.99 7.33
C TYR A 101 9.04 -20.72 8.25
N THR A 102 9.33 -20.18 9.44
CA THR A 102 8.29 -19.81 10.40
C THR A 102 7.69 -18.45 10.05
N ARG A 103 6.42 -18.24 10.41
CA ARG A 103 5.75 -16.94 10.24
C ARG A 103 6.48 -15.76 10.90
N LYS A 104 7.17 -16.03 12.01
CA LYS A 104 7.86 -15.00 12.82
C LYS A 104 9.09 -14.48 12.07
N GLU A 105 9.84 -15.38 11.43
CA GLU A 105 11.00 -15.03 10.61
C GLU A 105 10.58 -14.23 9.37
N LEU A 106 9.42 -14.53 8.80
CA LEU A 106 8.87 -13.81 7.65
C LEU A 106 8.19 -12.48 8.02
N GLY A 107 8.09 -12.14 9.31
CA GLY A 107 7.36 -10.95 9.76
C GLY A 107 5.86 -11.00 9.48
N VAL A 108 5.30 -12.19 9.27
CA VAL A 108 3.90 -12.39 8.88
C VAL A 108 3.03 -12.59 10.12
N SER A 109 1.92 -11.84 10.18
CA SER A 109 0.94 -12.00 11.25
C SER A 109 0.26 -13.38 11.17
N TYR A 110 -0.09 -13.94 12.32
CA TYR A 110 -0.73 -15.27 12.40
C TYR A 110 -2.01 -15.36 11.56
N VAL A 111 -2.79 -14.28 11.55
CA VAL A 111 -4.04 -14.17 10.80
C VAL A 111 -3.78 -14.27 9.30
N LYS A 112 -2.78 -13.52 8.82
CA LYS A 112 -2.40 -13.52 7.41
C LYS A 112 -1.90 -14.89 6.97
N GLU A 113 -1.11 -15.57 7.80
CA GLU A 113 -0.65 -16.93 7.52
C GLU A 113 -1.82 -17.92 7.34
N LYS A 114 -2.79 -17.91 8.26
CA LYS A 114 -3.96 -18.79 8.18
C LYS A 114 -4.84 -18.47 6.97
N GLN A 115 -5.05 -17.19 6.69
CA GLN A 115 -5.78 -16.75 5.49
C GLN A 115 -5.12 -17.27 4.21
N LEU A 116 -3.80 -17.09 4.07
CA LEU A 116 -3.07 -17.55 2.89
C LEU A 116 -3.11 -19.07 2.74
N ARG A 117 -3.06 -19.82 3.85
CA ARG A 117 -3.19 -21.28 3.86
C ARG A 117 -4.58 -21.74 3.39
N VAL A 118 -5.64 -21.07 3.84
CA VAL A 118 -7.02 -21.34 3.40
C VAL A 118 -7.17 -21.04 1.91
N ASN A 119 -6.71 -19.88 1.45
CA ASN A 119 -6.78 -19.51 0.03
C ASN A 119 -6.04 -20.52 -0.85
N MET A 120 -4.86 -20.98 -0.44
CA MET A 120 -4.14 -22.04 -1.17
C MET A 120 -4.89 -23.38 -1.17
N GLY A 121 -5.58 -23.72 -0.07
CA GLY A 121 -6.45 -24.90 -0.02
C GLY A 121 -7.60 -24.81 -1.02
N ILE A 122 -8.26 -23.65 -1.09
CA ILE A 122 -9.35 -23.37 -2.04
C ILE A 122 -8.84 -23.43 -3.48
N SER A 123 -7.72 -22.78 -3.79
CA SER A 123 -7.14 -22.81 -5.15
C SER A 123 -6.78 -24.23 -5.60
N LYS A 124 -6.21 -25.06 -4.71
CA LYS A 124 -5.93 -26.47 -5.02
C LYS A 124 -7.20 -27.29 -5.23
N LEU A 125 -8.24 -27.04 -4.45
CA LEU A 125 -9.53 -27.70 -4.64
C LEU A 125 -10.15 -27.30 -5.99
N LYS A 126 -10.16 -26.00 -6.31
CA LYS A 126 -10.64 -25.46 -7.58
C LYS A 126 -9.92 -26.10 -8.77
N GLN A 127 -8.60 -26.23 -8.68
CA GLN A 127 -7.80 -26.90 -9.71
C GLN A 127 -8.19 -28.38 -9.87
N LYS A 128 -8.29 -29.14 -8.77
CA LYS A 128 -8.70 -30.55 -8.82
C LYS A 128 -10.12 -30.73 -9.39
N VAL A 129 -11.05 -29.84 -9.03
CA VAL A 129 -12.42 -29.88 -9.57
C VAL A 129 -12.39 -29.63 -11.07
N LYS A 130 -11.64 -28.62 -11.54
CA LYS A 130 -11.47 -28.34 -12.97
C LYS A 130 -10.85 -29.51 -13.73
N GLU A 131 -9.83 -30.16 -13.18
CA GLU A 131 -9.22 -31.37 -13.77
C GLU A 131 -10.22 -32.53 -13.87
N GLN A 132 -11.08 -32.73 -12.86
CA GLN A 132 -12.14 -33.73 -12.90
C GLN A 132 -13.22 -33.38 -13.94
N GLN A 133 -13.63 -32.12 -14.00
CA GLN A 133 -14.58 -31.61 -14.99
C GLN A 133 -14.07 -31.85 -16.41
N ASP A 134 -12.81 -31.51 -16.70
CA ASP A 134 -12.18 -31.74 -18.00
C ASP A 134 -12.10 -33.25 -18.34
N ARG A 135 -11.82 -34.10 -17.33
CA ARG A 135 -11.75 -35.55 -17.53
C ARG A 135 -13.14 -36.16 -17.80
N VAL A 136 -14.16 -35.69 -17.08
CA VAL A 136 -15.54 -36.13 -17.26
C VAL A 136 -16.06 -35.66 -18.62
N GLY A 137 -15.83 -34.40 -18.98
CA GLY A 137 -16.15 -33.85 -20.31
C GLY A 137 -15.54 -34.67 -21.45
N ARG A 138 -14.23 -34.98 -21.39
CA ARG A 138 -13.57 -35.82 -22.41
C ARG A 138 -14.16 -37.24 -22.51
N LYS A 139 -14.48 -37.87 -21.37
CA LYS A 139 -15.09 -39.21 -21.37
C LYS A 139 -16.48 -39.20 -21.97
N LEU A 140 -17.24 -38.17 -21.64
CA LEU A 140 -18.56 -37.92 -22.19
C LEU A 140 -18.47 -37.74 -23.71
N ASP A 141 -17.58 -36.87 -24.21
CA ASP A 141 -17.38 -36.63 -25.65
C ASP A 141 -17.13 -37.93 -26.43
N ILE A 142 -16.32 -38.84 -25.85
CA ILE A 142 -16.03 -40.14 -26.45
C ILE A 142 -17.29 -41.03 -26.48
N VAL A 143 -18.07 -41.05 -25.39
CA VAL A 143 -19.31 -41.85 -25.30
C VAL A 143 -20.38 -41.33 -26.25
N ALA A 144 -20.55 -40.01 -26.38
CA ALA A 144 -21.50 -39.43 -27.33
C ALA A 144 -21.15 -39.74 -28.78
N ARG A 145 -19.87 -39.60 -29.16
CA ARG A 145 -19.40 -40.00 -30.49
C ARG A 145 -19.63 -41.49 -30.75
N ARG A 146 -19.48 -42.34 -29.73
CA ARG A 146 -19.66 -43.80 -29.85
C ARG A 146 -21.11 -44.25 -29.87
N ALA A 147 -22.00 -43.54 -29.18
CA ALA A 147 -23.43 -43.86 -29.09
C ALA A 147 -24.28 -43.19 -30.18
N GLY A 148 -23.70 -42.34 -31.05
CA GLY A 148 -24.45 -41.56 -32.03
C GLY A 148 -25.42 -40.56 -31.41
N LEU A 149 -25.29 -40.30 -30.10
CA LEU A 149 -26.14 -39.38 -29.35
C LEU A 149 -25.46 -38.03 -29.31
N GLN A 150 -26.13 -37.01 -29.85
CA GLN A 150 -25.74 -35.60 -29.68
C GLN A 150 -25.70 -35.30 -28.16
N GLN A 151 -24.56 -34.86 -27.65
CA GLN A 151 -24.29 -34.86 -26.22
C GLN A 151 -25.04 -33.79 -25.42
N CYS A 152 -25.98 -34.25 -24.59
CA CYS A 152 -26.21 -33.95 -23.17
C CYS A 152 -26.30 -32.51 -22.61
N ALA A 153 -27.52 -31.98 -22.59
CA ALA A 153 -27.96 -30.93 -21.64
C ALA A 153 -27.68 -31.25 -20.15
N TRP A 154 -27.54 -32.53 -19.80
CA TRP A 154 -27.22 -32.98 -18.43
C TRP A 154 -25.83 -32.58 -17.94
N VAL A 155 -24.85 -32.50 -18.84
CA VAL A 155 -23.45 -32.19 -18.50
C VAL A 155 -23.29 -30.71 -18.24
N GLU A 156 -23.92 -29.88 -19.07
CA GLU A 156 -24.02 -28.43 -18.87
C GLU A 156 -24.79 -28.10 -17.59
N ASN A 157 -25.86 -28.85 -17.28
CA ASN A 157 -26.58 -28.68 -16.01
C ASN A 157 -25.70 -29.02 -14.81
N ALA A 158 -24.96 -30.13 -14.85
CA ALA A 158 -24.06 -30.50 -13.75
C ALA A 158 -22.95 -29.47 -13.56
N ASP A 159 -22.37 -28.97 -14.66
CA ASP A 159 -21.32 -27.94 -14.61
C ASP A 159 -21.83 -26.61 -14.05
N ARG A 160 -23.03 -26.18 -14.45
CA ARG A 160 -23.70 -25.00 -13.89
C ARG A 160 -23.96 -25.14 -12.39
N TRP A 161 -24.34 -26.32 -11.93
CA TRP A 161 -24.57 -26.58 -10.50
C TRP A 161 -23.26 -26.62 -9.69
N VAL A 162 -22.19 -27.20 -10.22
CA VAL A 162 -20.88 -27.23 -9.56
C VAL A 162 -20.25 -25.84 -9.53
N SER A 163 -20.33 -25.10 -10.64
CA SER A 163 -19.86 -23.71 -10.70
C SER A 163 -20.64 -22.81 -9.73
N GLY A 164 -21.96 -22.92 -9.68
CA GLY A 164 -22.79 -22.19 -8.72
C GLY A 164 -22.56 -22.61 -7.27
N PHE A 165 -22.21 -23.88 -7.01
CA PHE A 165 -21.80 -24.33 -5.68
C PHE A 165 -20.45 -23.74 -5.28
N LEU A 166 -19.45 -23.76 -6.17
CA LEU A 166 -18.13 -23.21 -5.91
C LEU A 166 -18.18 -21.70 -5.69
N GLU A 167 -19.02 -20.98 -6.43
CA GLU A 167 -19.23 -19.55 -6.25
C GLU A 167 -19.85 -19.25 -4.88
N LYS A 168 -20.93 -19.95 -4.51
CA LYS A 168 -21.55 -19.84 -3.17
C LYS A 168 -20.60 -20.26 -2.03
N PHE A 169 -19.72 -21.21 -2.30
CA PHE A 169 -18.70 -21.65 -1.35
C PHE A 169 -17.59 -20.60 -1.20
N GLU A 170 -17.11 -20.02 -2.30
CA GLU A 170 -16.16 -18.90 -2.30
C GLU A 170 -16.78 -17.68 -1.59
N GLU A 171 -18.06 -17.37 -1.80
CA GLU A 171 -18.79 -16.34 -1.07
C GLU A 171 -18.88 -16.63 0.43
N SER A 172 -19.17 -17.87 0.81
CA SER A 172 -19.20 -18.29 2.22
C SER A 172 -17.82 -18.20 2.87
N CYS A 173 -16.76 -18.59 2.17
CA CYS A 173 -15.38 -18.42 2.63
C CYS A 173 -15.01 -16.93 2.76
N HIS A 174 -15.45 -16.09 1.82
CA HIS A 174 -15.28 -14.64 1.90
C HIS A 174 -16.05 -14.01 3.07
N PHE A 175 -17.26 -14.50 3.36
CA PHE A 175 -18.04 -14.11 4.52
C PHE A 175 -17.32 -14.51 5.81
N MET A 176 -16.78 -15.73 5.88
CA MET A 176 -15.96 -16.19 6.99
C MET A 176 -14.70 -15.34 7.15
N GLU A 177 -14.03 -14.98 6.06
CA GLU A 177 -12.86 -14.10 6.05
C GLU A 177 -13.23 -12.70 6.57
N LYS A 178 -14.36 -12.13 6.13
CA LYS A 178 -14.90 -10.86 6.63
C LYS A 178 -15.24 -10.95 8.12
N ALA A 179 -15.90 -12.01 8.55
CA ALA A 179 -16.28 -12.22 9.95
C ALA A 179 -15.04 -12.36 10.86
N ILE A 180 -14.02 -13.09 10.42
CA ILE A 180 -12.73 -13.22 11.11
C ILE A 180 -12.05 -11.85 11.21
N LYS A 181 -12.02 -11.05 10.12
CA LYS A 181 -11.50 -9.67 10.15
C LYS A 181 -12.27 -8.79 11.14
N THR A 182 -13.61 -8.83 11.13
CA THR A 182 -14.46 -8.03 12.03
C THR A 182 -14.24 -8.42 13.49
N GLN A 183 -14.14 -9.72 13.81
CA GLN A 183 -13.90 -10.19 15.18
C GLN A 183 -12.49 -9.84 15.68
N LEU A 184 -11.49 -9.92 14.82
CA LEU A 184 -10.12 -9.55 15.16
C LEU A 184 -9.94 -8.03 15.30
N GLN A 185 -10.61 -7.22 14.49
CA GLN A 185 -10.63 -5.75 14.62
C GLN A 185 -11.30 -5.32 15.92
N LYS A 186 -12.39 -5.97 16.33
CA LYS A 186 -13.02 -5.79 17.65
C LYS A 186 -12.10 -6.22 18.79
N GLY A 187 -11.31 -7.29 18.60
CA GLY A 187 -10.30 -7.76 19.54
C GLY A 187 -9.08 -6.83 19.69
N LEU A 188 -8.70 -6.10 18.64
CA LEU A 188 -7.62 -5.09 18.63
C LEU A 188 -8.04 -3.72 19.17
N LEU A 189 -9.34 -3.39 19.14
CA LEU A 189 -9.89 -2.17 19.73
C LEU A 189 -10.13 -2.31 21.26
N ARG A 190 -10.33 -3.53 21.77
CA ARG A 190 -10.53 -3.82 23.20
C ARG A 190 -9.35 -3.51 24.14
N PRO A 191 -8.06 -3.60 23.76
CA PRO A 191 -6.92 -3.23 24.59
C PRO A 191 -6.71 -1.72 24.69
N GLN A 192 -7.16 -0.92 23.71
CA GLN A 192 -6.97 0.54 23.74
C GLN A 192 -7.93 1.23 24.73
N LEU A 193 -9.17 0.75 24.89
CA LEU A 193 -10.09 1.30 25.91
C LEU A 193 -9.69 0.95 27.35
N LYS A 194 -8.94 -0.13 27.59
CA LYS A 194 -8.48 -0.51 28.95
C LYS A 194 -7.24 0.26 29.42
N ARG A 195 -6.55 0.98 28.53
CA ARG A 195 -5.31 1.71 28.84
C ARG A 195 -5.56 3.17 29.28
N GLN A 196 -6.78 3.69 29.11
CA GLN A 196 -7.23 4.96 29.70
C GLN A 196 -8.05 4.68 30.97
N ARG A 197 -7.38 4.51 32.12
CA ARG A 197 -7.98 4.81 33.43
C ARG A 197 -7.49 6.20 33.86
N PRO A 198 -8.37 7.13 34.28
CA PRO A 198 -7.91 8.43 34.76
C PRO A 198 -7.28 8.30 36.15
N ASN A 199 -6.06 8.83 36.29
CA ASN A 199 -5.43 9.10 37.60
C ASN A 199 -6.27 10.14 38.34
N LYS A 200 -6.99 9.73 39.41
CA LYS A 200 -7.45 10.67 40.43
C LYS A 200 -6.27 10.96 41.36
N LEU A 201 -5.58 12.07 41.09
CA LEU A 201 -4.66 12.69 42.04
C LEU A 201 -5.46 13.50 43.07
N LEU A 202 -5.14 13.20 44.32
CA LEU A 202 -5.43 13.99 45.51
C LEU A 202 -4.84 15.40 45.37
N ALA A 203 -5.56 16.37 45.96
CA ALA A 203 -5.11 17.63 46.56
C ALA A 203 -5.81 18.88 46.00
N ASN A 204 -7.01 19.16 46.53
CA ASN A 204 -7.46 20.54 46.73
C ASN A 204 -7.17 20.90 48.18
N ARG A 205 -6.13 21.71 48.40
CA ARG A 205 -6.05 22.62 49.54
C ARG A 205 -5.60 23.98 49.03
N GLU A 206 -6.43 24.93 49.38
CA GLU A 206 -6.39 26.38 49.19
C GLU A 206 -5.00 27.01 49.28
N SER A 207 -4.75 28.01 48.43
CA SER A 207 -3.99 29.21 48.78
C SER A 207 -4.27 30.31 47.75
N SER A 208 -5.11 31.25 48.16
CA SER A 208 -5.34 32.55 47.53
C SER A 208 -4.02 33.35 47.47
N VAL A 209 -3.62 33.84 46.30
CA VAL A 209 -2.70 34.99 46.20
C VAL A 209 -3.14 35.87 45.03
N LEU A 210 -3.59 37.07 45.38
CA LEU A 210 -3.82 38.22 44.51
C LEU A 210 -2.50 38.62 43.83
N ILE A 211 -2.50 38.75 42.50
CA ILE A 211 -1.47 39.50 41.78
C ILE A 211 -2.12 40.76 41.21
N THR A 212 -1.82 41.87 41.87
CA THR A 212 -2.16 43.23 41.46
C THR A 212 -1.24 43.66 40.31
N LYS A 213 -1.82 44.29 39.28
CA LYS A 213 -1.08 45.03 38.25
C LYS A 213 -0.46 46.29 38.87
N LYS A 214 0.79 46.60 38.53
CA LYS A 214 1.30 47.99 38.53
C LYS A 214 2.25 48.25 37.34
N PRO A 215 2.37 49.51 36.89
CA PRO A 215 2.61 49.90 35.51
C PRO A 215 4.07 50.27 35.19
N ALA A 216 4.30 50.53 33.89
CA ALA A 216 5.50 51.09 33.29
C ALA A 216 5.91 52.46 33.86
N SER A 217 7.23 52.69 33.97
CA SER A 217 7.90 53.91 33.46
C SER A 217 9.42 53.92 33.69
N ALA A 218 10.10 54.42 32.65
CA ALA A 218 11.27 55.31 32.64
C ALA A 218 12.71 54.82 32.96
N MET A 219 13.52 54.87 31.89
CA MET A 219 14.81 55.57 31.72
C MET A 219 15.99 55.27 32.67
N THR A 220 17.07 54.77 32.06
CA THR A 220 18.28 55.59 31.78
C THR A 220 19.02 55.03 30.59
#